data_AF-D8SKD8-F1
#
_entry.id   AF-D8SKD8-F1
#
_cell.length_a   1.000
_cell.length_b   1.000
_cell.length_c   1.000
_cell.angle_alpha   90.00
_cell.angle_beta   90.00
_cell.angle_gamma   90.00
#
_symmetry.space_group_name_H-M   'P 1'
#
loop_
_entity.id
_entity.type
_entity.pdbx_description
1 polymer ?
#
loop_
_entity_poly.entity_id
_entity_poly.type
_entity_poly.pdbx_seq_one_letter_code
_entity_poly.pdbx_strand_id
1 'polypeptide(L)' 'MGAPKQKWTAEEECALRAGVEKYGPGKWRAIQRDPKFGPALVARSNVDLKDKWRNLSVSSG' A
#
# COMPACT_ATOMS: atom_id res chain seq x y z
N MET A 1 4.38 -0.38 26.88
CA MET A 1 4.53 0.64 25.83
C MET A 1 3.80 0.10 24.61
N GLY A 2 2.54 0.48 24.39
CA GLY A 2 1.76 -0.03 23.27
C GLY A 2 2.39 0.48 21.97
N ALA A 3 2.84 -0.43 21.11
CA ALA A 3 3.47 -0.06 19.85
C ALA A 3 2.56 0.93 19.10
N PRO A 4 3.06 2.12 18.71
CA PRO A 4 2.24 3.10 18.03
C PRO A 4 1.71 2.46 16.76
N LYS A 5 0.39 2.50 16.59
CA LYS A 5 -0.36 2.02 15.43
C LYS A 5 0.37 2.51 14.18
N GLN A 6 1.06 1.60 13.49
CA GLN A 6 2.02 1.92 12.44
C GLN A 6 1.29 2.60 11.28
N LYS A 7 1.21 3.94 11.32
CA LYS A 7 0.57 4.76 10.30
C LYS A 7 1.31 4.54 8.99
N TRP A 8 0.55 4.51 7.91
CA TRP A 8 1.15 4.53 6.58
C TRP A 8 1.91 5.83 6.41
N THR A 9 3.16 5.72 5.99
CA THR A 9 3.97 6.88 5.64
C THR A 9 3.60 7.36 4.24
N ALA A 10 3.88 8.63 3.94
CA ALA A 10 3.61 9.19 2.61
C ALA A 10 4.33 8.40 1.50
N GLU A 11 5.50 7.82 1.79
CA GLU A 11 6.25 6.97 0.86
C GLU A 11 5.50 5.67 0.56
N GLU A 12 4.98 4.99 1.58
CA GLU A 12 4.16 3.78 1.42
C GLU A 12 2.84 4.09 0.68
N GLU A 13 2.16 5.18 1.00
CA GLU A 13 0.92 5.58 0.33
C GLU A 13 1.17 5.93 -1.14
N CYS A 14 2.26 6.65 -1.43
CA CYS A 14 2.67 6.98 -2.79
C CYS A 14 3.03 5.70 -3.57
N ALA A 15 3.80 4.79 -2.99
CA ALA A 15 4.16 3.52 -3.58
C ALA A 15 2.93 2.63 -3.85
N LEU A 16 1.97 2.60 -2.91
CA LEU A 16 0.71 1.90 -3.08
C LEU A 16 -0.13 2.52 -4.19
N ARG A 17 -0.30 3.84 -4.20
CA ARG A 17 -1.12 4.54 -5.20
C ARG A 17 -0.52 4.41 -6.60
N ALA A 18 0.79 4.64 -6.75
CA ALA A 18 1.50 4.46 -8.01
C ALA A 18 1.53 2.99 -8.45
N GLY A 19 1.66 2.06 -7.51
CA GLY A 19 1.58 0.63 -7.79
C GLY A 19 0.20 0.20 -8.30
N VAL A 20 -0.87 0.68 -7.66
CA VAL A 20 -2.24 0.42 -8.09
C VAL A 20 -2.56 1.08 -9.42
N GLU A 21 -2.07 2.29 -9.66
CA GLU A 21 -2.22 2.98 -10.94
C GLU A 21 -1.49 2.23 -12.07
N LYS A 22 -0.28 1.70 -11.80
CA LYS A 22 0.53 0.96 -12.77
C LYS A 22 0.03 -0.46 -13.05
N TYR A 23 -0.33 -1.21 -12.02
CA TYR A 23 -0.70 -2.63 -12.13
C TYR A 23 -2.20 -2.89 -12.09
N GLY A 24 -2.97 -1.98 -11.52
CA GLY A 24 -4.40 -2.13 -11.25
C GLY A 24 -4.70 -2.58 -9.82
N PRO A 25 -5.87 -2.19 -9.28
CA PRO A 25 -6.32 -2.63 -7.96
C PRO A 25 -6.51 -4.15 -7.95
N GLY A 26 -6.02 -4.82 -6.89
CA GLY A 26 -6.06 -6.28 -6.77
C GLY A 26 -4.74 -6.98 -7.16
N LYS A 27 -3.83 -6.30 -7.85
CA LYS A 27 -2.49 -6.83 -8.19
C LYS A 27 -1.44 -6.55 -7.10
N TRP A 28 -1.83 -6.63 -5.83
CA TRP A 28 -0.98 -6.36 -4.65
C TRP A 28 0.35 -7.12 -4.67
N ARG A 29 0.31 -8.39 -5.09
CA ARG A 29 1.49 -9.27 -5.20
C ARG A 29 2.48 -8.78 -6.27
N ALA A 30 1.97 -8.20 -7.35
CA ALA A 30 2.82 -7.62 -8.39
C ALA A 30 3.42 -6.30 -7.91
N ILE A 31 2.62 -5.46 -7.24
CA ILE A 31 3.06 -4.20 -6.66
C ILE A 31 4.16 -4.42 -5.60
N GLN A 32 3.97 -5.36 -4.68
CA GLN A 32 4.94 -5.66 -3.64
C GLN A 32 6.24 -6.30 -4.19
N ARG A 33 6.17 -7.00 -5.33
CA ARG A 33 7.35 -7.55 -6.02
C ARG A 33 8.03 -6.54 -6.94
N ASP A 34 7.41 -5.40 -7.22
CA ASP A 34 8.01 -4.37 -8.05
C ASP A 34 9.20 -3.77 -7.30
N PRO A 35 10.40 -3.69 -7.88
CA PRO A 35 11.59 -3.15 -7.21
C PRO A 35 11.45 -1.66 -6.83
N LYS A 36 10.49 -0.94 -7.42
CA LYS A 36 10.19 0.46 -7.13
C LYS A 36 9.25 0.64 -5.94
N PHE A 37 8.34 -0.30 -5.69
CA PHE A 37 7.33 -0.19 -4.63
C PHE A 37 7.54 -1.19 -3.50
N GLY A 38 8.05 -2.38 -3.83
CA GLY A 38 8.41 -3.44 -2.90
C GLY A 38 9.25 -3.00 -1.71
N PRO A 39 10.34 -2.22 -1.85
CA PRO A 39 11.10 -1.76 -0.69
C PRO A 39 10.30 -0.85 0.26
N ALA A 40 9.42 0.00 -0.27
CA ALA A 40 8.53 0.83 0.55
C ALA A 40 7.44 -0.03 1.21
N LEU A 41 6.96 -1.08 0.54
CA LEU A 41 5.85 -1.92 0.97
C LEU A 41 6.30 -3.24 1.61
N VAL A 42 7.60 -3.42 1.87
CA VAL A 42 8.16 -4.68 2.41
C VAL A 42 7.66 -4.96 3.82
N ALA A 43 7.38 -3.90 4.58
CA ALA A 43 6.80 -3.98 5.91
C ALA A 43 5.27 -4.17 5.90
N ARG A 44 4.63 -4.19 4.72
CA ARG A 44 3.18 -4.31 4.55
C ARG A 44 2.85 -5.59 3.81
N SER A 45 1.87 -6.35 4.30
CA SER A 45 1.40 -7.54 3.59
C SER A 45 0.43 -7.19 2.47
N ASN A 46 0.20 -8.13 1.56
CA ASN A 46 -0.88 -8.06 0.56
C ASN A 46 -2.24 -7.68 1.14
N VAL A 47 -2.53 -8.11 2.37
CA VAL A 47 -3.75 -7.77 3.09
C VAL A 47 -3.75 -6.30 3.50
N ASP A 48 -2.65 -5.79 4.07
CA ASP A 48 -2.50 -4.37 4.43
C ASP A 48 -2.65 -3.46 3.20
N LEU A 49 -2.04 -3.83 2.07
CA LEU A 49 -2.14 -3.12 0.79
C LEU A 49 -3.60 -2.99 0.34
N LYS A 50 -4.34 -4.11 0.39
CA LYS A 50 -5.76 -4.14 0.06
C LYS A 50 -6.57 -3.26 1.00
N ASP A 51 -6.37 -3.42 2.31
CA ASP A 51 -7.15 -2.70 3.32
C ASP A 51 -6.90 -1.19 3.25
N LYS A 52 -5.63 -0.79 3.13
CA LYS A 52 -5.26 0.61 2.93
C LYS A 52 -5.86 1.18 1.66
N TRP A 53 -5.79 0.45 0.54
CA TRP A 53 -6.40 0.91 -0.71
C TRP A 53 -7.91 1.10 -0.58
N ARG A 54 -8.62 0.21 0.15
CA ARG A 54 -10.06 0.39 0.40
C ARG A 54 -10.33 1.67 1.17
N ASN A 55 -9.54 1.97 2.21
CA ASN A 55 -9.65 3.21 2.96
C ASN A 55 -9.36 4.44 2.08
N LEU A 56 -8.33 4.39 1.23
CA LEU A 56 -7.98 5.46 0.30
C LEU A 56 -9.05 5.67 -0.78
N SER A 57 -9.61 4.60 -1.31
CA SER A 57 -10.63 4.63 -2.37
C SER A 57 -12.01 5.06 -1.85
N VAL A 58 -12.31 4.82 -0.57
CA VAL A 58 -13.59 5.20 0.05
C VAL A 58 -13.63 6.68 0.43
N SER A 59 -12.49 7.33 0.65
CA SER A 59 -12.45 8.76 1.04
C SER A 59 -12.70 9.74 -0.12
N SER A 60 -13.14 9.25 -1.29
CA SER A 60 -13.63 10.07 -2.39
C SER A 60 -15.16 9.91 -2.48
N GLY A 61 -15.85 10.40 -1.46
CA GLY A 61 -17.31 10.49 -1.36
C GLY A 61 -17.67 11.67 -0.48
#